data_AF-A0A964VT74-F1
#
_entry.id   AF-A0A964VT74-F1
#
_cell.length_a   1.000
_cell.length_b   1.000
_cell.length_c   1.000
_cell.angle_alpha   90.00
_cell.angle_beta   90.00
_cell.angle_gamma   90.00
#
_symmetry.space_group_name_H-M   'P 1'
#
loop_
_entity.id
_entity.type
_entity.pdbx_description
1 polymer ?
#
loop_
_entity_poly.entity_id
_entity_poly.type
_entity_poly.pdbx_seq_one_letter_code
_entity_poly.pdbx_strand_id
1 'polypeptide(L)'
;MKSTSIRRRPFLRMTGLVGLATAAGGITSAAEIAPELHIEGYAGEVSYPQGAELTLHVSSSQRRYSVEITRMGAQRTVVWKGTSETGAIQPVPDNASSHGCRWPVGLRVPIAANWKSGYYQVQFRV
;
A
#
# COMPACT_ATOMS: atom_id res chain seq x y z
N MET A 1 41.73 61.37 -20.20
CA MET A 1 42.74 61.19 -21.27
C MET A 1 44.07 60.77 -20.63
N LYS A 2 44.56 59.60 -21.04
CA LYS A 2 45.97 59.09 -21.04
C LYS A 2 46.91 59.49 -19.88
N SER A 3 47.41 58.51 -19.13
CA SER A 3 48.71 57.90 -19.43
C SER A 3 49.15 56.87 -18.36
N THR A 4 49.63 55.75 -18.88
CA THR A 4 50.22 54.56 -18.26
C THR A 4 51.42 54.85 -17.35
N SER A 5 51.59 54.04 -16.29
CA SER A 5 52.92 53.66 -15.82
C SER A 5 52.91 52.25 -15.23
N ILE A 6 53.47 51.30 -15.99
CA ILE A 6 53.82 49.95 -15.57
C ILE A 6 55.08 50.04 -14.68
N ARG A 7 55.07 49.38 -13.52
CA ARG A 7 56.32 48.87 -12.90
C ARG A 7 56.22 47.37 -12.72
N ARG A 8 57.17 46.67 -13.31
CA ARG A 8 57.35 45.22 -13.24
C ARG A 8 58.34 44.87 -12.12
N ARG A 9 58.16 43.64 -11.62
CA ARG A 9 59.14 42.71 -11.01
C ARG A 9 59.32 42.79 -9.48
N PRO A 10 59.79 41.71 -8.83
CA PRO A 10 59.10 40.42 -8.65
C PRO A 10 59.31 39.90 -7.19
N PHE A 11 59.06 38.62 -6.94
CA PHE A 11 59.35 37.87 -5.71
C PHE A 11 58.31 37.98 -4.59
N LEU A 12 57.38 37.02 -4.58
CA LEU A 12 57.53 35.96 -3.59
C LEU A 12 57.01 34.65 -4.17
N ARG A 13 57.93 33.72 -4.41
CA ARG A 13 57.61 32.30 -4.55
C ARG A 13 57.06 31.86 -3.19
N MET A 14 55.81 31.45 -3.13
CA MET A 14 55.37 30.53 -2.10
C MET A 14 54.61 29.40 -2.78
N THR A 15 55.37 28.37 -3.11
CA THR A 15 54.91 27.02 -3.36
C THR A 15 54.08 26.58 -2.16
N GLY A 16 52.82 26.18 -2.36
CA GLY A 16 51.95 25.77 -1.27
C GLY A 16 50.77 24.96 -1.77
N LEU A 17 51.02 23.65 -1.88
CA LEU A 17 50.10 22.51 -1.85
C LEU A 17 48.76 22.54 -2.61
N VAL A 18 48.68 21.57 -3.52
CA VAL A 18 47.49 20.85 -4.00
C VAL A 18 46.49 20.57 -2.88
N GLY A 19 45.23 20.91 -3.12
CA GLY A 19 44.07 20.44 -2.37
C GLY A 19 42.91 20.20 -3.33
N LEU A 20 42.95 19.08 -4.06
CA LEU A 20 41.84 18.60 -4.87
C LEU A 20 40.75 18.09 -3.92
N ALA A 21 39.82 18.95 -3.52
CA ALA A 21 38.64 18.54 -2.77
C ALA A 21 37.66 17.86 -3.74
N THR A 22 37.84 16.56 -3.99
CA THR A 22 36.78 15.71 -4.54
C THR A 22 35.69 15.58 -3.48
N ALA A 23 34.68 16.43 -3.55
CA ALA A 23 33.42 16.16 -2.89
C ALA A 23 32.74 15.00 -3.64
N ALA A 24 33.14 13.77 -3.30
CA ALA A 24 32.34 12.58 -3.58
C ALA A 24 31.09 12.67 -2.68
N GLY A 25 30.13 13.51 -3.09
CA GLY A 25 28.78 13.49 -2.56
C GLY A 25 28.16 12.16 -2.93
N GLY A 26 28.25 11.20 -2.02
CA GLY A 26 27.60 9.92 -2.14
C GLY A 26 26.11 10.14 -2.35
N ILE A 27 25.60 9.71 -3.51
CA ILE A 27 24.18 9.55 -3.72
C ILE A 27 23.79 8.34 -2.86
N THR A 28 23.35 8.58 -1.63
CA THR A 28 22.68 7.54 -0.84
C THR A 28 21.32 7.33 -1.49
N SER A 29 21.27 6.49 -2.53
CA SER A 29 20.01 5.90 -2.99
C SER A 29 19.58 4.92 -1.91
N ALA A 30 18.89 5.43 -0.88
CA ALA A 30 18.04 4.59 -0.06
C ALA A 30 16.99 4.02 -1.01
N ALA A 31 17.20 2.78 -1.46
CA ALA A 31 16.16 2.05 -2.16
C ALA A 31 14.97 1.99 -1.21
N GLU A 32 13.98 2.84 -1.44
CA GLU A 32 12.70 2.81 -0.74
C GLU A 32 12.09 1.46 -1.10
N ILE A 33 12.18 0.50 -0.18
CA ILE A 33 11.55 -0.81 -0.35
C ILE A 33 10.05 -0.52 -0.42
N ALA A 34 9.49 -0.60 -1.63
CA ALA A 34 8.05 -0.43 -1.80
C ALA A 34 7.35 -1.41 -0.85
N PRO A 35 6.40 -0.95 -0.01
CA PRO A 35 5.74 -1.82 0.94
C PRO A 35 5.08 -2.99 0.18
N GLU A 36 5.26 -4.21 0.70
CA GLU A 36 4.67 -5.40 0.07
C GLU A 36 3.16 -5.25 -0.07
N LEU A 37 2.68 -5.40 -1.31
CA LEU A 37 1.26 -5.36 -1.61
C LEU A 37 0.59 -6.61 -1.05
N HIS A 38 -0.15 -6.43 0.04
CA HIS A 38 -0.99 -7.46 0.63
C HIS A 38 -2.41 -6.96 0.90
N ILE A 39 -3.34 -7.89 0.82
CA ILE A 39 -4.72 -7.74 1.25
C ILE A 39 -5.25 -9.07 1.76
N GLU A 40 -5.86 -9.03 2.94
CA GLU A 40 -6.47 -10.18 3.61
C GLU A 40 -7.85 -9.79 4.14
N GLY A 41 -8.74 -10.76 4.25
CA GLY A 41 -10.03 -10.52 4.86
C GLY A 41 -10.88 -11.75 5.04
N TYR A 42 -11.88 -11.62 5.89
CA TYR A 42 -12.83 -12.68 6.24
C TYR A 42 -14.24 -12.11 6.42
N ALA A 43 -15.25 -12.96 6.24
CA ALA A 43 -16.65 -12.61 6.50
C ALA A 43 -16.92 -12.60 8.02
N GLY A 44 -17.79 -11.70 8.48
CA GLY A 44 -18.15 -11.61 9.90
C GLY A 44 -18.88 -12.86 10.41
N GLU A 45 -19.64 -13.51 9.54
CA GLU A 45 -20.33 -14.77 9.83
C GLU A 45 -20.05 -15.81 8.73
N VAL A 46 -20.18 -17.09 9.09
CA VAL A 46 -20.00 -18.21 8.15
C VAL A 46 -21.16 -18.30 7.15
N SER A 47 -22.35 -17.79 7.51
CA SER A 47 -23.55 -17.87 6.68
C SER A 47 -24.46 -16.68 6.91
N TYR A 48 -25.10 -16.22 5.84
CA TYR A 48 -26.03 -15.10 5.87
C TYR A 48 -27.33 -15.47 5.16
N PRO A 49 -28.50 -15.05 5.68
CA PRO A 49 -29.75 -15.16 4.94
C PRO A 49 -29.85 -14.08 3.86
N GLN A 50 -30.73 -14.30 2.89
CA GLN A 50 -31.07 -13.29 1.90
C GLN A 50 -31.68 -12.05 2.58
N GLY A 51 -31.38 -10.86 2.07
CA GLY A 51 -31.83 -9.59 2.67
C GLY A 51 -30.99 -9.12 3.86
N ALA A 52 -30.03 -9.92 4.33
CA ALA A 52 -29.09 -9.49 5.37
C ALA A 52 -28.00 -8.57 4.82
N GLU A 53 -27.15 -8.08 5.72
CA GLU A 53 -25.95 -7.32 5.37
C GLU A 53 -24.71 -8.16 5.68
N LEU A 54 -23.94 -8.49 4.65
CA LEU A 54 -22.63 -9.12 4.77
C LEU A 54 -21.63 -8.12 5.34
N THR A 55 -20.95 -8.48 6.41
CA THR A 55 -19.80 -7.73 6.94
C THR A 55 -18.50 -8.40 6.50
N LEU A 56 -17.57 -7.61 5.97
CA LEU A 56 -16.22 -8.05 5.62
C LEU A 56 -15.20 -7.31 6.49
N HIS A 57 -14.35 -8.07 7.15
CA HIS A 57 -13.21 -7.60 7.91
C HIS A 57 -11.99 -7.66 7.00
N VAL A 58 -11.28 -6.54 6.83
CA VAL A 58 -10.23 -6.42 5.82
C VAL A 58 -9.00 -5.74 6.44
N SER A 59 -7.82 -6.31 6.17
CA SER A 59 -6.52 -5.71 6.41
C SER A 59 -5.83 -5.52 5.08
N SER A 60 -5.33 -4.31 4.80
CA SER A 60 -4.67 -4.04 3.52
C SER A 60 -3.56 -3.00 3.64
N SER A 61 -2.47 -3.26 2.92
CA SER A 61 -1.40 -2.29 2.66
C SER A 61 -1.83 -1.08 1.84
N GLN A 62 -2.93 -1.18 1.07
CA GLN A 62 -3.43 -0.12 0.21
C GLN A 62 -4.72 0.47 0.77
N ARG A 63 -4.86 1.79 0.64
CA ARG A 63 -6.11 2.47 1.01
C ARG A 63 -7.27 2.06 0.11
N ARG A 64 -7.00 1.87 -1.19
CA ARG A 64 -8.00 1.48 -2.18
C ARG A 64 -7.86 0.01 -2.53
N TYR A 65 -8.98 -0.71 -2.54
CA TYR A 65 -9.05 -2.09 -3.00
C TYR A 65 -10.38 -2.39 -3.68
N SER A 66 -10.42 -3.44 -4.50
CA SER A 66 -11.63 -3.93 -5.15
C SER A 66 -12.08 -5.26 -4.56
N VAL A 67 -13.38 -5.50 -4.62
CA VAL A 67 -14.04 -6.69 -4.08
C VAL A 67 -14.98 -7.26 -5.13
N GLU A 68 -14.92 -8.58 -5.33
CA GLU A 68 -15.84 -9.33 -6.18
C GLU A 68 -16.46 -10.47 -5.37
N ILE A 69 -17.80 -10.56 -5.36
CA ILE A 69 -18.53 -11.65 -4.73
C ILE A 69 -19.15 -12.52 -5.81
N THR A 70 -18.86 -13.81 -5.73
CA THR A 70 -19.24 -14.79 -6.74
C THR A 70 -19.98 -15.94 -6.10
N ARG A 71 -21.15 -16.29 -6.65
CA ARG A 71 -21.82 -17.54 -6.33
C ARG A 71 -21.14 -18.67 -7.10
N MET A 72 -20.71 -19.70 -6.38
CA MET A 72 -20.04 -20.88 -6.91
C MET A 72 -21.05 -22.03 -6.98
N GLY A 73 -21.87 -22.04 -8.04
CA GLY A 73 -22.78 -23.15 -8.35
C GLY A 73 -22.26 -24.01 -9.49
N ALA A 74 -23.18 -24.64 -10.24
CA ALA A 74 -22.85 -25.30 -11.51
C ALA A 74 -22.16 -24.35 -12.50
N GLN A 75 -22.49 -23.05 -12.42
CA GLN A 75 -21.78 -21.98 -13.08
C GLN A 75 -21.24 -21.00 -12.04
N ARG A 76 -20.06 -20.46 -12.32
CA ARG A 76 -19.50 -19.30 -11.62
C ARG A 76 -20.32 -18.07 -12.02
N THR A 77 -20.97 -17.41 -11.05
CA THR A 77 -21.77 -16.20 -11.32
C THR A 77 -21.34 -15.08 -10.39
N VAL A 78 -20.77 -14.01 -10.95
CA VAL A 78 -20.48 -12.80 -10.19
C VAL A 78 -21.80 -12.12 -9.86
N VAL A 79 -22.09 -11.95 -8.57
CA VAL A 79 -23.35 -11.36 -8.09
C VAL A 79 -23.17 -9.92 -7.61
N TRP A 80 -21.94 -9.52 -7.29
CA TRP A 80 -21.63 -8.19 -6.82
C TRP A 80 -20.16 -7.81 -7.06
N LYS A 81 -19.92 -6.53 -7.33
CA LYS A 81 -18.60 -5.91 -7.43
C LYS A 81 -18.63 -4.56 -6.73
N GLY A 82 -17.51 -4.17 -6.13
CA GLY A 82 -17.35 -2.85 -5.55
C GLY A 82 -15.89 -2.50 -5.31
N THR A 83 -15.68 -1.24 -4.91
CA THR A 83 -14.39 -0.72 -4.48
C THR A 83 -14.54 -0.07 -3.12
N SER A 84 -13.51 -0.14 -2.30
CA SER A 84 -13.43 0.57 -1.03
C SER A 84 -12.20 1.46 -0.98
N GLU A 85 -12.28 2.54 -0.20
CA GLU A 85 -11.18 3.47 0.12
C GLU A 85 -10.84 3.48 1.62
N THR A 86 -11.27 2.45 2.34
CA THR A 86 -11.10 2.28 3.79
C THR A 86 -9.97 1.32 4.16
N GLY A 87 -9.16 0.89 3.19
CA GLY A 87 -8.09 -0.06 3.43
C GLY A 87 -7.06 0.49 4.42
N ALA A 88 -6.73 -0.32 5.42
CA ALA A 88 -5.72 -0.04 6.43
C ALA A 88 -5.19 -1.36 6.98
N ILE A 89 -3.93 -1.37 7.41
CA ILE A 89 -3.33 -2.54 8.06
C ILE A 89 -3.98 -2.72 9.44
N GLN A 90 -4.45 -3.93 9.71
CA GLN A 90 -4.98 -4.34 11.00
C GLN A 90 -3.99 -5.29 11.67
N PRO A 91 -3.71 -5.14 12.98
CA PRO A 91 -2.78 -6.01 13.69
C PRO A 91 -3.34 -7.44 13.78
N VAL A 92 -2.48 -8.45 13.58
CA VAL A 92 -2.82 -9.85 13.86
C VAL A 92 -2.45 -10.15 15.32
N PRO A 93 -3.41 -10.46 16.20
CA PRO A 93 -3.09 -10.79 17.59
C PRO A 93 -2.47 -12.19 17.70
N ASP A 94 -1.61 -12.40 18.71
CA ASP A 94 -0.91 -13.68 18.94
C ASP A 94 -1.85 -14.88 19.12
N ASN A 95 -3.07 -14.64 19.60
CA ASN A 95 -4.10 -15.67 19.83
C ASN A 95 -5.14 -15.78 18.69
N ALA A 96 -4.86 -15.20 17.51
CA ALA A 96 -5.76 -15.19 16.36
C ALA A 96 -6.22 -16.59 15.94
N SER A 97 -5.34 -17.60 16.08
CA SER A 97 -5.65 -18.99 15.74
C SER A 97 -6.77 -19.62 16.57
N SER A 98 -7.02 -19.12 17.78
CA SER A 98 -8.07 -19.63 18.68
C SER A 98 -9.24 -18.67 18.85
N HIS A 99 -9.02 -17.35 18.71
CA HIS A 99 -10.03 -16.32 19.03
C HIS A 99 -10.42 -15.44 17.83
N GLY A 100 -9.82 -15.69 16.67
CA GLY A 100 -9.92 -14.85 15.48
C GLY A 100 -9.18 -13.53 15.63
N CYS A 101 -9.03 -12.81 14.51
CA CYS A 101 -8.32 -11.52 14.48
C CYS A 101 -9.12 -10.36 15.09
N ARG A 102 -10.46 -10.45 15.11
CA ARG A 102 -11.37 -9.41 15.63
C ARG A 102 -11.13 -8.01 15.03
N TRP A 103 -10.69 -7.97 13.78
CA TRP A 103 -10.53 -6.72 13.03
C TRP A 103 -11.87 -5.97 12.96
N PRO A 104 -11.88 -4.63 12.85
CA PRO A 104 -13.11 -3.88 12.61
C PRO A 104 -13.71 -4.24 11.24
N VAL A 105 -15.00 -3.94 11.06
CA VAL A 105 -15.67 -4.11 9.77
C VAL A 105 -15.09 -3.09 8.78
N GLY A 106 -14.49 -3.56 7.69
CA GLY A 106 -13.92 -2.72 6.64
C GLY A 106 -14.90 -2.39 5.51
N LEU A 107 -15.84 -3.30 5.23
CA LEU A 107 -16.85 -3.14 4.19
C LEU A 107 -18.16 -3.85 4.57
N ARG A 108 -19.29 -3.21 4.26
CA ARG A 108 -20.64 -3.77 4.36
C ARG A 108 -21.22 -3.95 2.97
N VAL A 109 -21.81 -5.11 2.69
CA VAL A 109 -22.41 -5.43 1.40
C VAL A 109 -23.84 -5.92 1.61
N PRO A 110 -24.85 -5.24 1.04
CA PRO A 110 -26.22 -5.71 1.12
C PRO A 110 -26.40 -6.99 0.30
N ILE A 111 -26.94 -8.04 0.90
CA ILE A 111 -27.31 -9.28 0.21
C ILE A 111 -28.71 -9.11 -0.36
N ALA A 112 -28.84 -8.99 -1.68
CA ALA A 112 -30.14 -8.81 -2.30
C ALA A 112 -31.03 -10.06 -2.11
N ALA A 113 -32.34 -9.85 -1.98
CA ALA A 113 -33.32 -10.91 -1.73
C ALA A 113 -33.35 -11.99 -2.83
N ASN A 114 -32.89 -11.66 -4.04
CA ASN A 114 -32.85 -12.56 -5.19
C ASN A 114 -31.56 -13.41 -5.30
N TRP A 115 -30.59 -13.23 -4.39
CA TRP A 115 -29.40 -14.09 -4.36
C TRP A 115 -29.80 -15.52 -4.04
N LYS A 116 -29.39 -16.48 -4.87
CA LYS A 116 -29.72 -17.90 -4.67
C LYS A 116 -28.92 -18.47 -3.50
N SER A 117 -29.48 -19.39 -2.70
CA SER A 117 -28.70 -20.11 -1.68
C SER A 117 -27.50 -20.86 -2.30
N GLY A 118 -26.45 -21.11 -1.51
CA GLY A 118 -25.27 -21.86 -1.94
C GLY A 118 -23.96 -21.28 -1.40
N TYR A 119 -22.83 -21.75 -1.96
CA TYR A 119 -21.50 -21.28 -1.61
C TYR A 119 -21.15 -19.99 -2.37
N TYR A 120 -20.57 -19.05 -1.63
CA TYR A 120 -20.11 -17.76 -2.15
C TYR A 120 -18.64 -17.58 -1.86
N GLN A 121 -17.92 -17.07 -2.85
CA GLN A 121 -16.52 -16.71 -2.74
C GLN A 121 -16.39 -15.19 -2.81
N VAL A 122 -15.63 -14.62 -1.88
CA VAL A 122 -15.19 -13.22 -1.92
C VAL A 122 -13.75 -13.17 -2.42
N GLN A 123 -13.47 -12.28 -3.37
CA GLN A 123 -12.12 -12.00 -3.85
C GLN A 123 -11.77 -10.54 -3.63
N PHE A 124 -10.63 -10.31 -3.00
CA PHE A 124 -10.03 -8.99 -2.82
C PHE A 124 -8.91 -8.77 -3.83
N ARG A 125 -8.72 -7.54 -4.31
CA ARG A 125 -7.57 -7.15 -5.15
C ARG A 125 -7.10 -5.74 -4.79
N VAL A 126 -5.78 -5.58 -4.71
CA VAL A 126 -5.05 -4.31 -4.56
C VAL A 126 -4.15 -4.07 -5.76
#